data_AF-A0A7C7H3X5-F1
#
_entry.id   AF-A0A7C7H3X5-F1
#
_cell.length_a   1.000
_cell.length_b   1.000
_cell.length_c   1.000
_cell.angle_alpha   90.00
_cell.angle_beta   90.00
_cell.angle_gamma   90.00
#
_symmetry.space_group_name_H-M   'P 1'
#
loop_
_entity.id
_entity.type
_entity.pdbx_description
1 polymer ?
#
loop_
_entity_poly.entity_id
_entity_poly.type
_entity_poly.pdbx_seq_one_letter_code
_entity_poly.pdbx_strand_id
1 'polypeptide(L)'
;MSFYKFGKNDKIVNYAKSYPSCKFSIKEAHVYLNLDNEFSGAFTNKIKEVDSGFISLYEMNIDRDFSAHTYDPDTGVGIKTKIYPFITKDSDFSSFSTVSVTNYNQFQYGDILTGSYPLSSSIVREAFAVNHGTSSPTGSHILALKNTLNFYSPVNKHYEFSSSLGDKALQRCNLVSVPSIFYGKQIKKGSVKLNYYISGSIIATLEDVYQNGTLVQTSGSAYAQTQGSSSIAGVVLYNEGFVLLTGSWNLAPNSFDLGSSTETPKWVNFGVGCNDGFLSDDLTPSASFDFNFKGTSVTPVLTMFAHAKKGELNDSS
;
A
#
# COMPACT_ATOMS: atom_id res chain seq x y z
N MET A 1 13.18 53.35 -3.77
CA MET A 1 12.50 52.05 -3.59
C MET A 1 12.80 51.58 -2.17
N SER A 2 11.80 51.56 -1.28
CA SER A 2 12.00 51.29 0.14
C SER A 2 11.89 49.79 0.43
N PHE A 3 12.90 49.20 1.07
CA PHE A 3 12.89 47.79 1.48
C PHE A 3 12.45 47.66 2.94
N TYR A 4 11.32 47.00 3.18
CA TYR A 4 10.83 46.71 4.53
C TYR A 4 11.22 45.29 4.94
N LYS A 5 11.80 45.15 6.12
CA LYS A 5 12.12 43.84 6.71
C LYS A 5 10.86 43.26 7.36
N PHE A 6 10.55 42.01 7.06
CA PHE A 6 9.46 41.29 7.72
C PHE A 6 9.73 41.13 9.22
N GLY A 7 8.83 41.62 10.05
CA GLY A 7 8.80 41.43 11.49
C GLY A 7 8.20 40.08 11.90
N LYS A 8 8.16 39.84 13.22
CA LYS A 8 7.58 38.60 13.80
C LYS A 8 6.07 38.46 13.51
N ASN A 9 5.35 39.57 13.44
CA ASN A 9 3.91 39.60 13.22
C ASN A 9 3.52 39.53 11.73
N ASP A 10 4.49 39.64 10.83
CA ASP A 10 4.25 39.62 9.38
C ASP A 10 4.34 38.20 8.81
N LYS A 11 4.70 37.22 9.64
CA LYS A 11 4.93 35.83 9.25
C LYS A 11 3.90 34.94 9.94
N ILE A 12 3.07 34.27 9.16
CA ILE A 12 2.15 33.24 9.66
C ILE A 12 2.54 31.91 9.03
N VAL A 13 2.85 30.92 9.88
CA VAL A 13 3.05 29.54 9.45
C VAL A 13 1.70 28.85 9.46
N ASN A 14 1.19 28.54 8.27
CA ASN A 14 -0.04 27.81 8.04
C ASN A 14 0.26 26.39 7.56
N TYR A 15 -0.76 25.54 7.54
CA TYR A 15 -0.64 24.18 7.01
C TYR A 15 -1.72 23.95 5.96
N ALA A 16 -1.32 23.72 4.72
CA ALA A 16 -2.23 23.29 3.66
C ALA A 16 -2.43 21.77 3.76
N LYS A 17 -3.68 21.34 3.94
CA LYS A 17 -4.05 19.93 3.99
C LYS A 17 -4.69 19.50 2.68
N SER A 18 -4.07 18.57 1.98
CA SER A 18 -4.56 18.00 0.72
C SER A 18 -4.90 16.52 0.87
N TYR A 19 -5.78 16.03 -0.01
CA TYR A 19 -6.29 14.66 0.00
C TYR A 19 -6.10 13.97 -1.36
N PRO A 20 -4.86 13.60 -1.72
CA PRO A 20 -4.60 12.91 -2.99
C PRO A 20 -5.39 11.59 -3.03
N SER A 21 -6.01 11.30 -4.17
CA SER A 21 -6.70 10.03 -4.40
C SER A 21 -5.74 8.97 -4.91
N CYS A 22 -5.85 7.77 -4.37
CA CYS A 22 -5.16 6.59 -4.86
C CYS A 22 -6.20 5.52 -5.22
N LYS A 23 -6.04 4.93 -6.40
CA LYS A 23 -6.85 3.80 -6.86
C LYS A 23 -5.92 2.64 -7.19
N PHE A 24 -6.16 1.49 -6.61
CA PHE A 24 -5.57 0.23 -7.04
C PHE A 24 -6.64 -0.60 -7.74
N SER A 25 -6.31 -1.12 -8.91
CA SER A 25 -7.13 -2.09 -9.64
C SER A 25 -6.37 -3.40 -9.73
N ILE A 26 -6.98 -4.50 -9.32
CA ILE A 26 -6.36 -5.83 -9.28
C ILE A 26 -7.14 -6.72 -10.24
N LYS A 27 -6.44 -7.34 -11.20
CA LYS A 27 -7.03 -8.25 -12.19
C LYS A 27 -5.99 -9.29 -12.57
N GLU A 28 -6.37 -10.58 -12.58
CA GLU A 28 -5.50 -11.67 -13.07
C GLU A 28 -4.09 -11.66 -12.43
N ALA A 29 -4.01 -11.48 -11.11
CA ALA A 29 -2.75 -11.35 -10.37
C ALA A 29 -1.85 -10.17 -10.75
N HIS A 30 -2.38 -9.18 -11.46
CA HIS A 30 -1.72 -7.91 -11.76
C HIS A 30 -2.37 -6.78 -10.98
N VAL A 31 -1.54 -5.88 -10.46
CA VAL A 31 -1.98 -4.68 -9.73
C VAL A 31 -1.70 -3.47 -10.62
N TYR A 32 -2.65 -2.54 -10.69
CA TYR A 32 -2.52 -1.29 -11.43
C TYR A 32 -2.76 -0.12 -10.48
N LEU A 33 -1.86 0.85 -10.46
CA LEU A 33 -2.00 2.07 -9.66
C LEU A 33 -2.56 3.16 -10.57
N ASN A 34 -3.64 3.82 -10.15
CA ASN A 34 -4.32 4.91 -10.84
C ASN A 34 -4.70 4.63 -12.31
N LEU A 35 -4.90 3.35 -12.65
CA LEU A 35 -5.14 2.88 -14.02
C LEU A 35 -3.98 3.24 -14.98
N ASP A 36 -2.77 3.31 -14.45
CA ASP A 36 -1.56 3.50 -15.27
C ASP A 36 -1.35 2.29 -16.19
N ASN A 37 -0.93 2.57 -17.42
CA ASN A 37 -0.56 1.55 -18.38
C ASN A 37 0.86 1.05 -18.14
N GLU A 38 1.11 -0.19 -18.51
CA GLU A 38 2.46 -0.76 -18.58
C GLU A 38 3.18 -0.18 -19.79
N PHE A 39 4.29 0.51 -19.56
CA PHE A 39 5.14 1.05 -20.62
C PHE A 39 6.43 0.26 -20.73
N SER A 40 6.76 -0.14 -21.96
CA SER A 40 8.05 -0.75 -22.32
C SER A 40 9.01 0.32 -22.81
N GLY A 41 10.27 0.20 -22.39
CA GLY A 41 11.38 1.04 -22.83
C GLY A 41 12.11 0.45 -24.03
N ALA A 42 13.17 1.13 -24.47
CA ALA A 42 14.04 0.66 -25.55
C ALA A 42 14.95 -0.49 -25.11
N PHE A 43 15.27 -0.58 -23.81
CA PHE A 43 16.21 -1.55 -23.25
C PHE A 43 15.57 -2.51 -22.23
N THR A 44 14.37 -2.20 -21.75
CA THR A 44 13.65 -3.01 -20.75
C THR A 44 12.16 -3.09 -21.08
N ASN A 45 11.54 -4.22 -20.73
CA ASN A 45 10.08 -4.38 -20.81
C ASN A 45 9.33 -3.52 -19.76
N LYS A 46 10.04 -2.98 -18.75
CA LYS A 46 9.48 -2.19 -17.65
C LYS A 46 10.27 -0.90 -17.48
N ILE A 47 9.81 0.22 -18.02
CA ILE A 47 10.59 1.49 -18.02
C ILE A 47 11.16 1.88 -16.64
N LYS A 48 10.39 1.65 -15.56
CA LYS A 48 10.78 2.02 -14.19
C LYS A 48 11.50 0.91 -13.43
N GLU A 49 11.79 -0.22 -14.09
CA GLU A 49 12.36 -1.42 -13.48
C GLU A 49 11.53 -2.04 -12.35
N VAL A 50 10.25 -1.69 -12.29
CA VAL A 50 9.27 -2.21 -11.34
C VAL A 50 8.03 -2.66 -12.09
N ASP A 51 7.31 -3.61 -11.51
CA ASP A 51 6.04 -4.09 -12.05
C ASP A 51 4.95 -3.01 -12.04
N SER A 52 3.91 -3.23 -12.83
CA SER A 52 2.69 -2.41 -12.76
C SER A 52 2.14 -2.39 -11.34
N GLY A 53 1.56 -1.26 -10.95
CA GLY A 53 1.02 -1.09 -9.59
C GLY A 53 2.08 -0.90 -8.50
N PHE A 54 3.37 -0.93 -8.85
CA PHE A 54 4.45 -0.53 -7.95
C PHE A 54 4.91 0.90 -8.25
N ILE A 55 5.27 1.62 -7.19
CA ILE A 55 6.03 2.86 -7.30
C ILE A 55 7.52 2.57 -7.11
N SER A 56 8.35 3.07 -8.03
CA SER A 56 9.81 3.04 -7.90
C SER A 56 10.23 4.12 -6.91
N LEU A 57 11.02 3.76 -5.90
CA LEU A 57 11.36 4.69 -4.81
C LEU A 57 12.42 5.72 -5.19
N TYR A 58 13.30 5.38 -6.14
CA TYR A 58 14.45 6.20 -6.50
C TYR A 58 14.56 6.52 -7.99
N GLU A 59 13.83 5.81 -8.85
CA GLU A 59 13.80 6.06 -10.31
C GLU A 59 15.21 6.25 -10.94
N MET A 60 16.24 5.58 -10.40
CA MET A 60 17.63 5.75 -10.84
C MET A 60 17.99 4.94 -12.09
N ASN A 61 17.26 3.85 -12.33
CA ASN A 61 17.44 2.98 -13.48
C ASN A 61 16.21 3.04 -14.39
N ILE A 62 15.89 4.23 -14.89
CA ILE A 62 14.86 4.36 -15.93
C ILE A 62 15.46 3.93 -17.27
N ASP A 63 14.82 2.96 -17.93
CA ASP A 63 15.13 2.43 -19.26
C ASP A 63 16.63 2.24 -19.52
N ARG A 64 17.29 1.51 -18.62
CA ARG A 64 18.74 1.40 -18.58
C ARG A 64 19.15 0.00 -19.03
N ASP A 65 20.11 -0.09 -19.95
CA ASP A 65 20.59 -1.38 -20.44
C ASP A 65 21.42 -2.13 -19.37
N PHE A 66 20.77 -3.08 -18.70
CA PHE A 66 21.42 -3.92 -17.70
C PHE A 66 22.37 -4.95 -18.31
N SER A 67 22.15 -5.35 -19.57
CA SER A 67 23.02 -6.31 -20.26
C SER A 67 24.40 -5.74 -20.55
N ALA A 68 24.50 -4.41 -20.65
CA ALA A 68 25.76 -3.68 -20.79
C ALA A 68 26.53 -3.52 -19.46
N HIS A 69 26.02 -4.01 -18.32
CA HIS A 69 26.71 -3.89 -17.03
C HIS A 69 27.82 -4.94 -16.91
N THR A 70 29.06 -4.51 -17.15
CA THR A 70 30.25 -5.39 -17.15
C THR A 70 31.28 -5.00 -16.10
N TYR A 71 30.91 -4.14 -15.15
CA TYR A 71 31.83 -3.68 -14.12
C TYR A 71 32.24 -4.80 -13.16
N ASP A 72 33.55 -5.05 -13.09
CA ASP A 72 34.19 -5.94 -12.14
C ASP A 72 34.78 -5.12 -10.99
N PRO A 73 34.32 -5.32 -9.75
CA PRO A 73 34.81 -4.57 -8.61
C PRO A 73 36.23 -4.93 -8.17
N ASP A 74 36.72 -6.12 -8.48
CA ASP A 74 38.04 -6.59 -8.05
C ASP A 74 39.13 -5.97 -8.91
N THR A 75 38.86 -5.82 -10.22
CA THR A 75 39.79 -5.18 -11.16
C THR A 75 39.54 -3.68 -11.32
N GLY A 76 38.36 -3.20 -10.93
CA GLY A 76 37.94 -1.80 -11.11
C GLY A 76 37.69 -1.43 -12.58
N VAL A 77 37.52 -2.41 -13.46
CA VAL A 77 37.37 -2.25 -14.91
C VAL A 77 35.94 -2.63 -15.35
N GLY A 78 35.47 -2.08 -16.46
CA GLY A 78 34.17 -2.40 -17.06
C GLY A 78 33.18 -1.25 -17.02
N ILE A 79 31.97 -1.48 -17.53
CA ILE A 79 30.96 -0.43 -17.73
C ILE A 79 29.91 -0.47 -16.61
N LYS A 80 29.76 0.64 -15.89
CA LYS A 80 28.74 0.81 -14.84
C LYS A 80 27.41 1.28 -15.43
N THR A 81 26.67 0.37 -16.06
CA THR A 81 25.31 0.70 -16.51
C THR A 81 24.21 0.42 -15.51
N LYS A 82 24.39 -0.16 -14.32
CA LYS A 82 23.31 -0.40 -13.34
C LYS A 82 23.59 0.31 -12.01
N ILE A 83 22.59 1.00 -11.44
CA ILE A 83 22.68 1.66 -10.12
C ILE A 83 21.95 0.83 -9.07
N TYR A 84 22.64 0.40 -8.02
CA TYR A 84 22.05 -0.41 -6.94
C TYR A 84 22.79 -0.15 -5.62
N PRO A 85 22.13 -0.37 -4.46
CA PRO A 85 22.80 -0.27 -3.18
C PRO A 85 23.84 -1.39 -3.05
N PHE A 86 25.06 -1.02 -2.67
CA PHE A 86 26.13 -1.96 -2.39
C PHE A 86 26.96 -1.49 -1.19
N ILE A 87 27.62 -2.43 -0.53
CA ILE A 87 28.58 -2.17 0.53
C ILE A 87 29.75 -3.13 0.35
N THR A 88 30.97 -2.65 0.51
CA THR A 88 32.15 -3.51 0.46
C THR A 88 32.40 -4.08 1.85
N LYS A 89 32.68 -5.38 1.94
CA LYS A 89 33.04 -6.00 3.21
C LYS A 89 34.41 -5.50 3.67
N ASP A 90 34.43 -4.82 4.80
CA ASP A 90 35.63 -4.32 5.48
C ASP A 90 35.60 -4.69 6.98
N SER A 91 36.60 -4.26 7.75
CA SER A 91 36.75 -4.50 9.19
C SER A 91 35.68 -3.83 10.07
N ASP A 92 34.84 -2.98 9.47
CA ASP A 92 33.76 -2.23 10.15
C ASP A 92 32.52 -3.09 10.47
N PHE A 93 32.50 -4.37 10.06
CA PHE A 93 31.40 -5.32 10.30
C PHE A 93 30.01 -4.87 9.81
N SER A 94 29.96 -3.95 8.86
CA SER A 94 28.72 -3.44 8.28
C SER A 94 28.19 -4.35 7.17
N SER A 95 26.90 -4.66 7.20
CA SER A 95 26.20 -5.40 6.13
C SER A 95 24.74 -4.93 6.00
N PHE A 96 24.10 -5.24 4.87
CA PHE A 96 22.66 -5.08 4.74
C PHE A 96 21.92 -6.05 5.67
N SER A 97 20.75 -5.64 6.18
CA SER A 97 19.88 -6.48 7.02
C SER A 97 19.38 -7.74 6.31
N THR A 98 19.39 -7.74 4.97
CA THR A 98 19.01 -8.86 4.13
C THR A 98 20.12 -9.90 3.97
N VAL A 99 21.35 -9.58 4.37
CA VAL A 99 22.48 -10.53 4.34
C VAL A 99 22.47 -11.28 5.67
N SER A 100 22.24 -12.60 5.61
CA SER A 100 22.29 -13.46 6.79
C SER A 100 23.72 -13.53 7.34
N VAL A 101 23.87 -13.84 8.64
CA VAL A 101 25.18 -14.05 9.27
C VAL A 101 25.97 -15.15 8.57
N THR A 102 25.30 -16.20 8.13
CA THR A 102 25.91 -17.30 7.36
C THR A 102 26.48 -16.79 6.04
N ASN A 103 25.71 -16.02 5.28
CA ASN A 103 26.18 -15.46 4.01
C ASN A 103 27.30 -14.45 4.26
N TYR A 104 27.15 -13.58 5.26
CA TYR A 104 28.16 -12.59 5.63
C TYR A 104 29.54 -13.23 5.88
N ASN A 105 29.57 -14.38 6.57
CA ASN A 105 30.80 -15.11 6.88
C ASN A 105 31.47 -15.76 5.66
N GLN A 106 30.74 -15.99 4.57
CA GLN A 106 31.28 -16.59 3.34
C GLN A 106 32.04 -15.57 2.47
N PHE A 107 31.65 -14.30 2.52
CA PHE A 107 32.31 -13.23 1.77
C PHE A 107 33.73 -12.96 2.29
N GLN A 108 34.67 -12.69 1.39
CA GLN A 108 36.02 -12.23 1.71
C GLN A 108 36.06 -10.72 1.95
N TYR A 109 37.12 -10.25 2.61
CA TYR A 109 37.36 -8.80 2.71
C TYR A 109 37.64 -8.23 1.31
N GLY A 110 36.95 -7.15 0.96
CA GLY A 110 36.95 -6.57 -0.38
C GLY A 110 35.74 -6.96 -1.24
N ASP A 111 35.00 -8.00 -0.88
CA ASP A 111 33.82 -8.42 -1.65
C ASP A 111 32.72 -7.35 -1.60
N ILE A 112 32.04 -7.17 -2.74
CA ILE A 112 30.86 -6.32 -2.81
C ILE A 112 29.61 -7.11 -2.41
N LEU A 113 29.03 -6.72 -1.29
CA LEU A 113 27.72 -7.12 -0.84
C LEU A 113 26.69 -6.23 -1.51
N THR A 114 25.68 -6.82 -2.16
CA THR A 114 24.60 -6.08 -2.82
C THR A 114 23.31 -6.13 -1.99
N GLY A 115 22.57 -5.01 -1.98
CA GLY A 115 21.27 -4.92 -1.32
C GLY A 115 20.12 -5.37 -2.23
N SER A 116 18.91 -5.41 -1.68
CA SER A 116 17.70 -5.68 -2.47
C SER A 116 17.46 -4.60 -3.52
N TYR A 117 17.14 -5.03 -4.74
CA TYR A 117 16.81 -4.17 -5.87
C TYR A 117 15.91 -4.95 -6.85
N PRO A 118 14.91 -4.32 -7.50
CA PRO A 118 14.51 -2.91 -7.45
C PRO A 118 13.87 -2.50 -6.11
N LEU A 119 14.12 -1.26 -5.68
CA LEU A 119 13.49 -0.70 -4.49
C LEU A 119 12.13 -0.11 -4.88
N SER A 120 11.06 -0.85 -4.56
CA SER A 120 9.70 -0.54 -4.96
C SER A 120 8.72 -0.68 -3.80
N SER A 121 7.51 -0.15 -3.98
CA SER A 121 6.42 -0.28 -3.00
C SER A 121 5.09 -0.47 -3.73
N SER A 122 4.27 -1.39 -3.24
CA SER A 122 2.88 -1.61 -3.68
C SER A 122 2.03 -2.12 -2.52
N ILE A 123 0.73 -2.20 -2.72
CA ILE A 123 -0.18 -2.85 -1.77
C ILE A 123 0.06 -4.37 -1.78
N VAL A 124 -0.06 -4.99 -0.62
CA VAL A 124 0.11 -6.44 -0.48
C VAL A 124 -1.09 -7.01 0.23
N ARG A 125 -1.62 -8.13 -0.29
CA ARG A 125 -2.63 -8.93 0.37
C ARG A 125 -1.98 -10.07 1.13
N GLU A 126 -2.51 -10.37 2.30
CA GLU A 126 -2.21 -11.57 3.05
C GLU A 126 -3.51 -12.24 3.51
N ALA A 127 -3.73 -13.47 3.05
CA ALA A 127 -4.90 -14.26 3.39
C ALA A 127 -4.58 -15.20 4.55
N PHE A 128 -5.47 -15.23 5.54
CA PHE A 128 -5.30 -16.05 6.74
C PHE A 128 -6.40 -17.10 6.82
N ALA A 129 -6.01 -18.36 6.86
CA ALA A 129 -6.92 -19.48 7.03
C ALA A 129 -7.58 -19.49 8.43
N VAL A 130 -8.60 -20.33 8.59
CA VAL A 130 -9.18 -20.62 9.90
C VAL A 130 -8.08 -21.18 10.81
N ASN A 131 -8.10 -20.81 12.09
CA ASN A 131 -7.12 -21.21 13.12
C ASN A 131 -5.67 -20.79 12.86
N HIS A 132 -5.41 -19.81 11.98
CA HIS A 132 -4.05 -19.33 11.68
C HIS A 132 -3.26 -18.88 12.91
N GLY A 133 -3.93 -18.37 13.96
CA GLY A 133 -3.27 -17.98 15.20
C GLY A 133 -2.67 -19.14 15.99
N THR A 134 -3.10 -20.37 15.70
CA THR A 134 -2.58 -21.60 16.32
C THR A 134 -1.58 -22.33 15.43
N SER A 135 -1.77 -22.30 14.10
CA SER A 135 -0.89 -22.98 13.15
C SER A 135 0.35 -22.18 12.77
N SER A 136 0.29 -20.84 12.82
CA SER A 136 1.41 -19.95 12.48
C SER A 136 1.61 -18.82 13.52
N PRO A 137 1.86 -19.14 14.81
CA PRO A 137 1.85 -18.15 15.90
C PRO A 137 2.98 -17.12 15.84
N THR A 138 4.12 -17.45 15.24
CA THR A 138 5.33 -16.60 15.18
C THR A 138 5.47 -15.79 13.90
N GLY A 139 4.53 -15.92 12.94
CA GLY A 139 4.57 -15.23 11.65
C GLY A 139 3.27 -14.54 11.24
N SER A 140 2.21 -14.62 12.04
CA SER A 140 0.94 -13.98 11.70
C SER A 140 0.98 -12.48 11.96
N HIS A 141 0.95 -11.67 10.90
CA HIS A 141 0.83 -10.22 11.03
C HIS A 141 -0.50 -9.79 11.68
N ILE A 142 -1.56 -10.59 11.62
CA ILE A 142 -2.80 -10.33 12.36
C ILE A 142 -2.58 -10.42 13.87
N LEU A 143 -1.85 -11.44 14.36
CA LEU A 143 -1.53 -11.56 15.78
C LEU A 143 -0.72 -10.35 16.28
N ALA A 144 0.21 -9.85 15.46
CA ALA A 144 0.99 -8.66 15.77
C ALA A 144 0.12 -7.40 15.92
N LEU A 145 -1.01 -7.33 15.21
CA LEU A 145 -1.95 -6.21 15.28
C LEU A 145 -2.92 -6.26 16.48
N LYS A 146 -2.85 -7.28 17.35
CA LYS A 146 -3.78 -7.46 18.48
C LYS A 146 -3.92 -6.22 19.37
N ASN A 147 -2.80 -5.61 19.76
CA ASN A 147 -2.81 -4.42 20.62
C ASN A 147 -3.39 -3.21 19.89
N THR A 148 -2.99 -3.00 18.64
CA THR A 148 -3.50 -1.92 17.78
C THR A 148 -5.01 -2.04 17.58
N LEU A 149 -5.50 -3.24 17.27
CA LEU A 149 -6.92 -3.51 17.09
C LEU A 149 -7.71 -3.24 18.38
N ASN A 150 -7.25 -3.76 19.53
CA ASN A 150 -7.92 -3.52 20.80
C ASN A 150 -7.89 -2.04 21.25
N PHE A 151 -6.87 -1.27 20.86
CA PHE A 151 -6.82 0.17 21.09
C PHE A 151 -8.00 0.91 20.43
N TYR A 152 -8.47 0.45 19.27
CA TYR A 152 -9.62 1.01 18.57
C TYR A 152 -10.99 0.46 19.03
N SER A 153 -11.03 -0.46 19.99
CA SER A 153 -12.29 -1.01 20.52
C SER A 153 -13.29 0.04 21.04
N PRO A 154 -12.89 1.19 21.63
CA PRO A 154 -13.86 2.21 22.06
C PRO A 154 -14.56 2.93 20.90
N VAL A 155 -13.96 2.91 19.70
CA VAL A 155 -14.55 3.53 18.49
C VAL A 155 -15.62 2.61 17.92
N ASN A 156 -15.33 1.31 17.82
CA ASN A 156 -16.28 0.31 17.37
C ASN A 156 -15.88 -1.09 17.86
N LYS A 157 -16.87 -1.90 18.27
CA LYS A 157 -16.65 -3.27 18.73
C LYS A 157 -16.05 -4.20 17.66
N HIS A 158 -16.23 -3.92 16.36
CA HIS A 158 -15.64 -4.69 15.27
C HIS A 158 -14.09 -4.67 15.23
N TYR A 159 -13.46 -3.72 15.93
CA TYR A 159 -12.01 -3.71 16.12
C TYR A 159 -11.53 -4.69 17.18
N GLU A 160 -12.37 -5.08 18.14
CA GLU A 160 -11.98 -5.97 19.23
C GLU A 160 -11.43 -7.28 18.66
N PHE A 161 -10.24 -7.68 19.11
CA PHE A 161 -9.51 -8.79 18.52
C PHE A 161 -10.24 -10.12 18.71
N SER A 162 -10.84 -10.31 19.88
CA SER A 162 -11.67 -11.46 20.22
C SER A 162 -12.90 -10.96 20.95
N SER A 163 -14.06 -11.14 20.34
CA SER A 163 -15.35 -10.68 20.89
C SER A 163 -16.50 -11.62 20.52
N SER A 164 -17.72 -11.24 20.90
CA SER A 164 -18.94 -11.89 20.43
C SER A 164 -19.13 -11.84 18.90
N LEU A 165 -18.37 -10.98 18.19
CA LEU A 165 -18.39 -10.84 16.74
C LEU A 165 -17.34 -11.73 16.04
N GLY A 166 -16.57 -12.51 16.81
CA GLY A 166 -15.55 -13.43 16.31
C GLY A 166 -14.19 -13.21 16.96
N ASP A 167 -13.33 -14.22 16.83
CA ASP A 167 -11.92 -14.17 17.20
C ASP A 167 -11.06 -14.10 15.94
N LYS A 168 -10.33 -12.99 15.77
CA LYS A 168 -9.46 -12.74 14.62
C LYS A 168 -8.32 -13.73 14.49
N ALA A 169 -7.91 -14.45 15.54
CA ALA A 169 -6.90 -15.51 15.46
C ALA A 169 -7.47 -16.85 14.94
N LEU A 170 -8.77 -17.07 15.11
CA LEU A 170 -9.43 -18.34 14.80
C LEU A 170 -10.24 -18.26 13.51
N GLN A 171 -10.81 -17.10 13.20
CA GLN A 171 -11.60 -16.91 11.98
C GLN A 171 -10.72 -16.68 10.75
N ARG A 172 -11.27 -17.00 9.59
CA ARG A 172 -10.65 -16.67 8.31
C ARG A 172 -10.67 -15.16 8.11
N CYS A 173 -9.51 -14.59 7.81
CA CYS A 173 -9.32 -13.15 7.67
C CYS A 173 -8.54 -12.83 6.40
N ASN A 174 -8.64 -11.58 5.94
CA ASN A 174 -7.89 -11.08 4.81
C ASN A 174 -7.35 -9.69 5.16
N LEU A 175 -6.03 -9.53 5.11
CA LEU A 175 -5.34 -8.30 5.44
C LEU A 175 -4.80 -7.68 4.15
N VAL A 176 -5.20 -6.44 3.87
CA VAL A 176 -4.60 -5.63 2.79
C VAL A 176 -3.74 -4.57 3.45
N SER A 177 -2.45 -4.62 3.15
CA SER A 177 -1.43 -3.72 3.68
C SER A 177 -1.15 -2.62 2.66
N VAL A 178 -1.32 -1.37 3.09
CA VAL A 178 -1.05 -0.17 2.29
C VAL A 178 0.19 0.51 2.85
N PRO A 179 1.27 0.63 2.07
CA PRO A 179 2.43 1.41 2.49
C PRO A 179 2.12 2.90 2.64
N SER A 180 2.80 3.55 3.60
CA SER A 180 2.61 4.97 3.92
C SER A 180 2.91 5.94 2.77
N ILE A 181 3.72 5.53 1.80
CA ILE A 181 3.99 6.33 0.59
C ILE A 181 2.70 6.67 -0.18
N PHE A 182 1.66 5.83 -0.10
CA PHE A 182 0.40 6.05 -0.80
C PHE A 182 -0.58 6.96 -0.05
N TYR A 183 -0.54 7.00 1.28
CA TYR A 183 -1.49 7.77 2.08
C TYR A 183 -0.87 8.95 2.84
N GLY A 184 0.45 9.06 2.88
CA GLY A 184 1.17 10.10 3.61
C GLY A 184 0.97 9.96 5.12
N LYS A 185 0.29 10.92 5.74
CA LYS A 185 0.11 10.98 7.20
C LYS A 185 -0.90 9.97 7.73
N GLN A 186 -2.03 9.81 7.05
CA GLN A 186 -3.10 8.88 7.39
C GLN A 186 -4.06 8.76 6.20
N ILE A 187 -4.73 7.62 6.08
CA ILE A 187 -5.86 7.48 5.17
C ILE A 187 -7.00 8.40 5.65
N LYS A 188 -7.61 9.14 4.72
CA LYS A 188 -8.75 10.01 5.03
C LYS A 188 -9.95 9.15 5.44
N LYS A 189 -10.46 9.37 6.65
CA LYS A 189 -11.71 8.76 7.12
C LYS A 189 -12.86 9.07 6.16
N GLY A 190 -13.71 8.09 5.90
CA GLY A 190 -14.82 8.18 4.97
C GLY A 190 -14.45 8.09 3.49
N SER A 191 -13.19 7.82 3.16
CA SER A 191 -12.74 7.78 1.76
C SER A 191 -12.50 6.39 1.21
N VAL A 192 -12.48 5.37 2.07
CA VAL A 192 -12.18 3.99 1.66
C VAL A 192 -13.39 3.38 0.97
N LYS A 193 -13.15 2.86 -0.24
CA LYS A 193 -14.13 2.16 -1.05
C LYS A 193 -13.51 0.97 -1.75
N LEU A 194 -14.12 -0.20 -1.58
CA LEU A 194 -13.71 -1.46 -2.19
C LEU A 194 -14.83 -1.94 -3.11
N ASN A 195 -14.53 -2.15 -4.39
CA ASN A 195 -15.48 -2.74 -5.32
C ASN A 195 -15.00 -4.14 -5.71
N TYR A 196 -15.91 -5.10 -5.72
CA TYR A 196 -15.66 -6.45 -6.20
C TYR A 196 -16.44 -6.66 -7.50
N TYR A 197 -15.73 -7.01 -8.57
CA TYR A 197 -16.27 -7.37 -9.87
C TYR A 197 -16.14 -8.87 -10.14
N ILE A 198 -17.15 -9.40 -10.84
CA ILE A 198 -17.09 -10.71 -11.49
C ILE A 198 -17.54 -10.53 -12.92
N SER A 199 -16.74 -11.00 -13.88
CA SER A 199 -16.97 -10.87 -15.32
C SER A 199 -17.27 -9.43 -15.75
N GLY A 200 -16.57 -8.46 -15.14
CA GLY A 200 -16.72 -7.03 -15.43
C GLY A 200 -17.93 -6.33 -14.78
N SER A 201 -18.81 -7.05 -14.08
CA SER A 201 -19.95 -6.47 -13.37
C SER A 201 -19.67 -6.33 -11.88
N ILE A 202 -20.01 -5.19 -11.26
CA ILE A 202 -19.90 -5.01 -9.81
C ILE A 202 -20.87 -5.96 -9.12
N ILE A 203 -20.34 -6.88 -8.32
CA ILE A 203 -21.13 -7.80 -7.50
C ILE A 203 -21.37 -7.29 -6.09
N ALA A 204 -20.46 -6.47 -5.55
CA ALA A 204 -20.59 -5.88 -4.22
C ALA A 204 -19.63 -4.69 -4.03
N THR A 205 -20.02 -3.76 -3.14
CA THR A 205 -19.22 -2.59 -2.76
C THR A 205 -19.18 -2.46 -1.24
N LEU A 206 -17.98 -2.30 -0.67
CA LEU A 206 -17.79 -1.84 0.71
C LEU A 206 -17.40 -0.37 0.75
N GLU A 207 -18.01 0.37 1.66
CA GLU A 207 -17.70 1.77 1.91
C GLU A 207 -17.56 2.03 3.41
N ASP A 208 -16.60 2.89 3.76
CA ASP A 208 -16.47 3.47 5.08
C ASP A 208 -17.48 4.63 5.24
N VAL A 209 -18.75 4.30 5.44
CA VAL A 209 -19.84 5.31 5.50
C VAL A 209 -19.77 6.13 6.80
N TYR A 210 -19.45 5.46 7.91
CA TYR A 210 -19.56 6.04 9.25
C TYR A 210 -18.29 6.77 9.73
N GLN A 211 -17.19 6.73 8.96
CA GLN A 211 -15.91 7.38 9.30
C GLN A 211 -15.31 6.88 10.63
N ASN A 212 -15.77 5.73 11.10
CA ASN A 212 -15.27 5.02 12.28
C ASN A 212 -14.38 3.83 11.87
N GLY A 213 -14.14 3.68 10.56
CA GLY A 213 -13.31 2.66 9.92
C GLY A 213 -13.98 1.31 9.76
N THR A 214 -15.26 1.16 10.12
CA THR A 214 -16.02 -0.03 9.71
C THR A 214 -16.38 0.06 8.23
N LEU A 215 -16.17 -1.03 7.51
CA LEU A 215 -16.51 -1.17 6.10
C LEU A 215 -17.86 -1.86 5.95
N VAL A 216 -18.84 -1.12 5.44
CA VAL A 216 -20.23 -1.56 5.30
C VAL A 216 -20.50 -1.92 3.86
N GLN A 217 -21.20 -3.02 3.62
CA GLN A 217 -21.68 -3.36 2.28
C GLN A 217 -22.86 -2.46 1.90
N THR A 218 -22.60 -1.45 1.06
CA THR A 218 -23.58 -0.43 0.67
C THR A 218 -24.31 -0.77 -0.62
N SER A 219 -23.67 -1.53 -1.51
CA SER A 219 -24.29 -1.96 -2.77
C SER A 219 -23.79 -3.33 -3.23
N GLY A 220 -24.48 -3.90 -4.21
CA GLY A 220 -24.12 -5.17 -4.83
C GLY A 220 -25.23 -5.72 -5.71
N SER A 221 -24.97 -6.90 -6.28
CA SER A 221 -25.96 -7.68 -7.01
C SER A 221 -27.18 -7.97 -6.13
N ALA A 222 -28.32 -8.28 -6.75
CA ALA A 222 -29.52 -8.68 -6.01
C ALA A 222 -29.21 -9.83 -5.02
N TYR A 223 -28.41 -10.81 -5.45
CA TYR A 223 -27.95 -11.89 -4.60
C TYR A 223 -27.13 -11.38 -3.41
N ALA A 224 -26.06 -10.61 -3.63
CA ALA A 224 -25.19 -10.11 -2.56
C ALA A 224 -25.97 -9.28 -1.52
N GLN A 225 -26.96 -8.50 -1.97
CA GLN A 225 -27.80 -7.71 -1.07
C GLN A 225 -28.70 -8.57 -0.18
N THR A 226 -29.17 -9.73 -0.65
CA THR A 226 -29.91 -10.66 0.21
C THR A 226 -29.06 -11.29 1.30
N GLN A 227 -27.73 -11.36 1.12
CA GLN A 227 -26.82 -12.06 2.03
C GLN A 227 -26.16 -11.16 3.08
N GLY A 228 -25.88 -9.90 2.75
CA GLY A 228 -25.07 -9.03 3.63
C GLY A 228 -25.28 -7.54 3.44
N SER A 229 -26.42 -7.10 2.89
CA SER A 229 -26.71 -5.67 2.80
C SER A 229 -26.62 -4.99 4.16
N SER A 230 -25.96 -3.82 4.21
CA SER A 230 -25.72 -3.04 5.43
C SER A 230 -24.94 -3.78 6.53
N SER A 231 -24.35 -4.93 6.23
CA SER A 231 -23.49 -5.66 7.16
C SER A 231 -22.05 -5.17 7.10
N ILE A 232 -21.35 -5.24 8.23
CA ILE A 232 -19.95 -4.82 8.35
C ILE A 232 -19.05 -6.00 7.98
N ALA A 233 -18.25 -5.83 6.94
CA ALA A 233 -17.37 -6.87 6.40
C ALA A 233 -15.92 -6.75 6.84
N GLY A 234 -15.55 -5.64 7.50
CA GLY A 234 -14.18 -5.41 7.91
C GLY A 234 -13.97 -4.06 8.57
N VAL A 235 -12.70 -3.79 8.89
CA VAL A 235 -12.25 -2.56 9.55
C VAL A 235 -11.00 -1.99 8.88
N VAL A 236 -10.81 -0.67 8.99
CA VAL A 236 -9.67 0.07 8.46
C VAL A 236 -8.89 0.73 9.59
N LEU A 237 -7.61 0.43 9.67
CA LEU A 237 -6.64 1.11 10.52
C LEU A 237 -6.03 2.27 9.75
N TYR A 238 -6.63 3.46 9.86
CA TYR A 238 -6.29 4.61 9.00
C TYR A 238 -4.86 5.14 9.16
N ASN A 239 -4.29 5.02 10.35
CA ASN A 239 -2.95 5.53 10.65
C ASN A 239 -1.88 4.52 10.22
N GLU A 240 -2.17 3.24 10.45
CA GLU A 240 -1.27 2.11 10.19
C GLU A 240 -1.30 1.65 8.73
N GLY A 241 -2.36 1.97 7.99
CA GLY A 241 -2.48 1.61 6.57
C GLY A 241 -2.96 0.18 6.34
N PHE A 242 -3.74 -0.40 7.26
CA PHE A 242 -4.26 -1.76 7.10
C PHE A 242 -5.77 -1.78 6.89
N VAL A 243 -6.21 -2.65 5.99
CA VAL A 243 -7.62 -3.02 5.84
C VAL A 243 -7.75 -4.49 6.21
N LEU A 244 -8.55 -4.78 7.24
CA LEU A 244 -8.83 -6.13 7.70
C LEU A 244 -10.27 -6.52 7.34
N LEU A 245 -10.42 -7.54 6.51
CA LEU A 245 -11.71 -8.07 6.08
C LEU A 245 -11.98 -9.41 6.76
N THR A 246 -13.18 -9.55 7.30
CA THR A 246 -13.68 -10.76 7.97
C THR A 246 -15.03 -11.23 7.39
N GLY A 247 -15.61 -10.47 6.44
CA GLY A 247 -16.88 -10.80 5.81
C GLY A 247 -16.82 -12.13 5.04
N SER A 248 -17.52 -13.15 5.53
CA SER A 248 -17.45 -14.53 5.03
C SER A 248 -18.75 -15.00 4.33
N TRP A 249 -19.72 -14.11 4.11
CA TRP A 249 -20.96 -14.44 3.39
C TRP A 249 -20.76 -14.41 1.87
N ASN A 250 -21.59 -15.18 1.16
CA ASN A 250 -21.50 -15.33 -0.29
C ASN A 250 -21.96 -14.06 -1.01
N LEU A 251 -21.15 -13.57 -1.95
CA LEU A 251 -21.46 -12.40 -2.79
C LEU A 251 -22.02 -12.78 -4.16
N ALA A 252 -21.83 -14.02 -4.59
CA ALA A 252 -22.40 -14.58 -5.80
C ALA A 252 -22.83 -16.04 -5.57
N PRO A 253 -23.79 -16.55 -6.35
CA PRO A 253 -24.25 -17.94 -6.24
C PRO A 253 -23.28 -18.97 -6.83
N ASN A 254 -22.40 -18.54 -7.74
CA ASN A 254 -21.46 -19.41 -8.44
C ASN A 254 -20.12 -19.46 -7.70
N SER A 255 -19.41 -20.57 -7.86
CA SER A 255 -18.04 -20.72 -7.37
C SER A 255 -17.03 -20.31 -8.43
N PHE A 256 -15.92 -19.73 -7.98
CA PHE A 256 -14.80 -19.31 -8.81
C PHE A 256 -13.50 -19.81 -8.17
N ASP A 257 -12.48 -20.04 -8.97
CA ASP A 257 -11.12 -20.21 -8.47
C ASP A 257 -10.56 -18.86 -8.01
N LEU A 258 -10.30 -18.75 -6.71
CA LEU A 258 -9.82 -17.55 -6.03
C LEU A 258 -8.53 -17.86 -5.26
N GLY A 259 -7.68 -18.71 -5.85
CA GLY A 259 -6.29 -18.96 -5.46
C GLY A 259 -6.08 -20.28 -4.72
N SER A 260 -6.77 -20.50 -3.60
CA SER A 260 -6.55 -21.69 -2.76
C SER A 260 -7.53 -22.85 -3.02
N SER A 261 -8.69 -22.55 -3.61
CA SER A 261 -9.75 -23.52 -3.91
C SER A 261 -10.89 -22.85 -4.67
N THR A 262 -11.62 -23.62 -5.48
CA THR A 262 -12.92 -23.20 -6.04
C THR A 262 -13.91 -22.92 -4.91
N GLU A 263 -14.30 -21.66 -4.72
CA GLU A 263 -15.29 -21.27 -3.73
C GLU A 263 -16.17 -20.11 -4.18
N THR A 264 -17.28 -19.89 -3.46
CA THR A 264 -18.11 -18.71 -3.66
C THR A 264 -17.37 -17.44 -3.22
N PRO A 265 -17.49 -16.34 -3.97
CA PRO A 265 -16.75 -15.12 -3.68
C PRO A 265 -17.26 -14.49 -2.39
N LYS A 266 -16.34 -14.15 -1.48
CA LYS A 266 -16.60 -13.51 -0.18
C LYS A 266 -15.67 -12.31 -0.01
N TRP A 267 -15.94 -11.42 0.95
CA TRP A 267 -15.03 -10.29 1.23
C TRP A 267 -13.64 -10.73 1.70
N VAL A 268 -13.54 -11.88 2.37
CA VAL A 268 -12.24 -12.51 2.70
C VAL A 268 -11.42 -12.96 1.46
N ASN A 269 -12.01 -13.01 0.26
CA ASN A 269 -11.30 -13.25 -1.00
C ASN A 269 -10.87 -11.96 -1.72
N PHE A 270 -11.23 -10.80 -1.19
CA PHE A 270 -10.97 -9.52 -1.84
C PHE A 270 -9.48 -9.32 -2.15
N GLY A 271 -9.18 -8.93 -3.39
CA GLY A 271 -7.82 -8.61 -3.82
C GLY A 271 -6.92 -9.82 -4.02
N VAL A 272 -7.47 -11.02 -4.27
CA VAL A 272 -6.62 -12.16 -4.64
C VAL A 272 -5.76 -11.84 -5.86
N GLY A 273 -4.48 -12.23 -5.80
CA GLY A 273 -3.49 -11.87 -6.80
C GLY A 273 -2.83 -10.50 -6.56
N CYS A 274 -3.07 -9.88 -5.40
CA CYS A 274 -2.43 -8.63 -5.01
C CYS A 274 -1.12 -8.90 -4.26
N ASN A 275 -0.05 -9.20 -5.01
CA ASN A 275 1.28 -9.46 -4.46
C ASN A 275 1.29 -10.53 -3.35
N ASP A 276 0.37 -11.50 -3.43
CA ASP A 276 0.15 -12.57 -2.44
C ASP A 276 0.76 -13.92 -2.86
N GLY A 277 1.52 -13.94 -3.96
CA GLY A 277 2.24 -15.11 -4.46
C GLY A 277 1.45 -15.99 -5.44
N PHE A 278 0.15 -15.70 -5.69
CA PHE A 278 -0.63 -16.37 -6.73
C PHE A 278 -0.25 -15.86 -8.12
N LEU A 279 -0.27 -16.77 -9.09
CA LEU A 279 -0.08 -16.47 -10.51
C LEU A 279 -1.43 -16.33 -11.23
N SER A 280 -1.41 -15.82 -12.47
CA SER A 280 -2.63 -15.64 -13.27
C SER A 280 -3.39 -16.95 -13.49
N ASP A 281 -2.66 -18.06 -13.62
CA ASP A 281 -3.23 -19.38 -13.91
C ASP A 281 -3.94 -20.00 -12.68
N ASP A 282 -3.65 -19.49 -11.48
CA ASP A 282 -4.28 -19.93 -10.22
C ASP A 282 -5.65 -19.25 -9.98
N LEU A 283 -6.02 -18.27 -10.82
CA LEU A 283 -7.15 -17.38 -10.58
C LEU A 283 -8.14 -17.43 -11.72
N THR A 284 -9.43 -17.36 -11.39
CA THR A 284 -10.43 -17.17 -12.43
C THR A 284 -10.28 -15.76 -13.02
N PRO A 285 -10.07 -15.63 -14.34
CA PRO A 285 -9.88 -14.33 -14.99
C PRO A 285 -11.06 -13.36 -14.84
N SER A 286 -12.22 -13.87 -14.42
CA SER A 286 -13.43 -13.08 -14.22
C SER A 286 -13.39 -12.22 -12.96
N ALA A 287 -12.57 -12.53 -11.95
CA ALA A 287 -12.53 -11.76 -10.70
C ALA A 287 -11.59 -10.55 -10.81
N SER A 288 -12.10 -9.37 -10.50
CA SER A 288 -11.29 -8.16 -10.38
C SER A 288 -11.76 -7.28 -9.22
N PHE A 289 -10.86 -6.43 -8.74
CA PHE A 289 -11.06 -5.67 -7.51
C PHE A 289 -10.58 -4.24 -7.70
N ASP A 290 -11.35 -3.28 -7.21
CA ASP A 290 -10.88 -1.90 -7.09
C ASP A 290 -10.79 -1.52 -5.61
N PHE A 291 -9.65 -0.98 -5.21
CA PHE A 291 -9.45 -0.38 -3.89
C PHE A 291 -9.12 1.10 -4.04
N ASN A 292 -10.04 1.94 -3.58
CA ASN A 292 -9.94 3.39 -3.65
C ASN A 292 -9.85 3.97 -2.24
N PHE A 293 -8.96 4.94 -2.05
CA PHE A 293 -8.91 5.75 -0.85
C PHE A 293 -8.29 7.12 -1.14
N LYS A 294 -8.37 8.04 -0.18
CA LYS A 294 -7.65 9.31 -0.22
C LYS A 294 -6.63 9.35 0.89
N GLY A 295 -5.39 9.72 0.57
CA GLY A 295 -4.35 10.00 1.54
C GLY A 295 -4.58 11.34 2.25
N THR A 296 -3.71 11.67 3.19
CA THR A 296 -3.63 12.99 3.83
C THR A 296 -2.19 13.49 3.74
N SER A 297 -1.96 14.57 2.99
CA SER A 297 -0.69 15.28 2.98
C SER A 297 -0.85 16.65 3.64
N VAL A 298 0.17 17.06 4.39
CA VAL A 298 0.21 18.34 5.10
C VAL A 298 1.47 19.07 4.67
N THR A 299 1.31 20.16 3.92
CA THR A 299 2.42 21.00 3.48
C THR A 299 2.44 22.27 4.33
N PRO A 300 3.54 22.57 5.04
CA PRO A 300 3.68 23.85 5.72
C PRO A 300 3.76 24.98 4.69
N VAL A 301 2.97 26.02 4.87
CA VAL A 301 2.92 27.20 4.00
C VAL A 301 3.23 28.43 4.83
N LEU A 302 4.22 29.21 4.40
CA LEU A 302 4.53 30.50 5.01
C LEU A 302 3.75 31.60 4.29
N THR A 303 2.84 32.24 5.00
CA THR A 303 2.16 33.46 4.53
C THR A 303 2.90 34.66 5.10
N MET A 304 3.34 35.57 4.22
CA MET A 304 4.02 36.81 4.60
C MET A 304 3.18 38.02 4.21
N PHE A 305 2.89 38.90 5.16
CA PHE A 305 2.18 40.15 4.92
C PHE A 305 3.18 41.28 4.69
N ALA A 306 3.08 41.94 3.54
CA ALA A 306 3.81 43.18 3.29
C ALA A 306 3.01 44.35 3.83
N HIS A 307 3.27 44.74 5.08
CA HIS A 307 2.67 45.93 5.67
C HIS A 307 3.46 47.19 5.27
N ALA A 308 2.76 48.20 4.77
CA ALA A 308 3.27 49.56 4.66
C ALA A 308 2.52 50.44 5.65
N LYS A 309 3.22 51.35 6.35
CA LYS A 309 2.53 52.25 7.27
C LYS A 309 1.74 53.28 6.47
N LYS A 310 0.67 53.80 7.09
CA LYS A 310 -0.17 54.84 6.50
C LYS A 310 0.71 56.03 6.07
N GLY A 311 0.67 56.36 4.78
CA GLY A 311 1.41 57.48 4.19
C GLY A 311 2.77 57.14 3.56
N GLU A 312 3.25 55.89 3.66
CA GLU A 312 4.58 55.50 3.15
C GLU A 312 4.60 55.03 1.67
N LEU A 313 3.43 54.82 1.06
CA LEU A 313 3.28 54.35 -0.35
C LEU A 313 2.32 55.24 -1.15
N ASN A 314 2.32 56.55 -0.89
CA ASN A 314 1.49 57.48 -1.65
C ASN A 314 2.26 57.95 -2.90
N ASP A 315 2.25 57.13 -3.96
CA ASP A 315 2.67 57.56 -5.31
C ASP A 315 1.43 58.05 -6.07
N SER A 316 0.96 59.24 -5.73
CA SER A 316 0.11 60.05 -6.60
C SER A 316 0.98 61.13 -7.23
N SER A 317 1.40 60.91 -8.47
CA SER A 317 1.97 61.94 -9.35
C SER A 317 0.90 62.91 -9.84
#